data_AF-A0A2A8HP29-F1
#
_entry.id   AF-A0A2A8HP29-F1
#
_cell.length_a   1.000
_cell.length_b   1.000
_cell.length_c   1.000
_cell.angle_alpha   90.00
_cell.angle_beta   90.00
_cell.angle_gamma   90.00
#
_symmetry.space_group_name_H-M   'P 1'
#
loop_
_entity.id
_entity.type
_entity.pdbx_description
1 polymer ?
#
loop_
_entity_poly.entity_id
_entity_poly.type
_entity_poly.pdbx_seq_one_letter_code
_entity_poly.pdbx_strand_id
1 'polypeptide(L)'
;MTGPLVRLDVKGRWLGEMAGAIALVDLPVGRWSTMMAKPVRGPVEAAFAAGAKAVVVISNGPTGKIIALNTDGRKPMFSSPVALLAPKQADAFRAGAIEGASATLHLEGEGGRRPAFNFGGRLDRGKGRWLAISTPRSGWFTCAGERGPGITAWLWLARWAVQAVSDHDLAFICNLGHEYEYLGAAEAKAKIAPPVAQTRF
;
A
#
# COMPACT_ATOMS: atom_id res chain seq x y z
N MET A 1 -24.19 2.93 2.16
CA MET A 1 -24.77 2.20 1.01
C MET A 1 -25.23 0.83 1.47
N THR A 2 -26.32 0.30 0.92
CA THR A 2 -26.93 -0.95 1.38
C THR A 2 -27.19 -1.88 0.21
N GLY A 3 -27.00 -3.17 0.40
CA GLY A 3 -27.26 -4.21 -0.59
C GLY A 3 -27.01 -5.61 -0.01
N PRO A 4 -27.41 -6.68 -0.74
CA PRO A 4 -27.09 -8.04 -0.35
C PRO A 4 -25.58 -8.27 -0.34
N LEU A 5 -25.10 -9.12 0.56
CA LEU A 5 -23.73 -9.61 0.54
C LEU A 5 -23.59 -10.73 -0.49
N VAL A 6 -22.64 -10.56 -1.41
CA VAL A 6 -22.28 -11.60 -2.39
C VAL A 6 -20.80 -11.91 -2.26
N ARG A 7 -20.48 -13.17 -1.96
CA ARG A 7 -19.10 -13.60 -1.77
C ARG A 7 -18.47 -14.00 -3.10
N LEU A 8 -17.31 -13.41 -3.38
CA LEU A 8 -16.38 -13.86 -4.40
C LEU A 8 -15.28 -14.68 -3.72
N ASP A 9 -15.23 -15.98 -3.97
CA ASP A 9 -14.28 -16.89 -3.35
C ASP A 9 -12.84 -16.71 -3.88
N VAL A 10 -11.89 -17.41 -3.25
CA VAL A 10 -10.46 -17.35 -3.62
C VAL A 10 -10.15 -17.81 -5.04
N LYS A 11 -11.11 -18.46 -5.72
CA LYS A 11 -10.99 -18.89 -7.13
C LYS A 11 -11.71 -17.91 -8.08
N GLY A 12 -12.25 -16.81 -7.57
CA GLY A 12 -12.98 -15.81 -8.35
C GLY A 12 -14.41 -16.24 -8.70
N ARG A 13 -15.01 -17.17 -7.95
CA ARG A 13 -16.38 -17.65 -8.18
C ARG A 13 -17.35 -17.02 -7.18
N TRP A 14 -18.58 -16.77 -7.59
CA TRP A 14 -19.66 -16.30 -6.72
C TRP A 14 -20.97 -17.00 -7.04
N LEU A 15 -21.91 -16.94 -6.08
CA LEU A 15 -23.29 -17.41 -6.23
C LEU A 15 -24.23 -16.24 -5.99
N GLY A 16 -25.34 -16.19 -6.72
CA GLY A 16 -26.30 -15.09 -6.66
C GLY A 16 -25.97 -13.92 -7.60
N GLU A 17 -26.78 -12.87 -7.52
CA GLU A 17 -26.68 -11.68 -8.38
C GLU A 17 -25.79 -10.61 -7.76
N MET A 18 -24.76 -10.19 -8.49
CA MET A 18 -23.81 -9.15 -8.04
C MET A 18 -24.36 -7.73 -8.24
N ALA A 19 -25.33 -7.53 -9.14
CA ALA A 19 -25.90 -6.23 -9.42
C ALA A 19 -26.55 -5.64 -8.16
N GLY A 20 -26.07 -4.47 -7.73
CA GLY A 20 -26.56 -3.81 -6.53
C GLY A 20 -26.03 -4.38 -5.20
N ALA A 21 -25.21 -5.42 -5.24
CA ALA A 21 -24.64 -6.07 -4.06
C ALA A 21 -23.45 -5.31 -3.45
N ILE A 22 -23.10 -5.68 -2.23
CA ILE A 22 -21.80 -5.43 -1.63
C ILE A 22 -20.98 -6.72 -1.80
N ALA A 23 -19.94 -6.66 -2.62
CA ALA A 23 -19.12 -7.83 -2.91
C ALA A 23 -18.12 -8.08 -1.77
N LEU A 24 -18.09 -9.31 -1.25
CA LEU A 24 -17.10 -9.77 -0.29
C LEU A 24 -16.04 -10.58 -1.02
N VAL A 25 -14.89 -9.98 -1.32
CA VAL A 25 -13.81 -10.61 -2.09
C VAL A 25 -12.81 -11.27 -1.14
N ASP A 26 -12.76 -12.60 -1.14
CA ASP A 26 -11.72 -13.35 -0.42
C ASP A 26 -10.46 -13.48 -1.28
N LEU A 27 -9.37 -12.82 -0.86
CA LEU A 27 -8.06 -13.10 -1.46
C LEU A 27 -7.54 -14.46 -0.98
N PRO A 28 -6.72 -15.18 -1.77
CA PRO A 28 -6.03 -16.35 -1.23
C PRO A 28 -5.09 -15.97 -0.07
N VAL A 29 -4.63 -16.96 0.70
CA VAL A 29 -3.59 -16.72 1.71
C VAL A 29 -2.33 -16.26 1.00
N GLY A 30 -1.80 -15.11 1.39
CA GLY A 30 -0.65 -14.52 0.72
C GLY A 30 0.06 -13.46 1.54
N ARG A 31 1.24 -13.07 1.05
CA ARG A 31 1.98 -11.90 1.54
C ARG A 31 1.60 -10.70 0.68
N TRP A 32 0.40 -10.20 0.88
CA TRP A 32 -0.12 -9.07 0.12
C TRP A 32 0.59 -7.77 0.47
N SER A 33 0.72 -6.88 -0.50
CA SER A 33 1.35 -5.57 -0.32
C SER A 33 0.72 -4.46 -1.15
N THR A 34 -0.03 -4.78 -2.21
CA THR A 34 -0.52 -3.78 -3.17
C THR A 34 -1.85 -4.18 -3.78
N MET A 35 -2.72 -3.19 -3.98
CA MET A 35 -3.97 -3.28 -4.73
C MET A 35 -3.72 -3.30 -6.25
N MET A 36 -2.50 -3.01 -6.70
CA MET A 36 -2.11 -3.05 -8.12
C MET A 36 -1.86 -4.47 -8.63
N ALA A 37 -1.56 -5.42 -7.75
CA ALA A 37 -1.26 -6.79 -8.14
C ALA A 37 -2.49 -7.43 -8.80
N LYS A 38 -2.31 -8.04 -9.97
CA LYS A 38 -3.40 -8.68 -10.74
C LYS A 38 -4.26 -9.65 -9.91
N PRO A 39 -3.69 -10.51 -9.03
CA PRO A 39 -4.49 -11.40 -8.17
C PRO A 39 -5.37 -10.69 -7.13
N VAL A 40 -5.10 -9.41 -6.87
CA VAL A 40 -5.87 -8.58 -5.94
C VAL A 40 -6.85 -7.69 -6.71
N ARG A 41 -6.35 -6.99 -7.73
CA ARG A 41 -7.12 -6.04 -8.54
C ARG A 41 -8.20 -6.71 -9.38
N GLY A 42 -7.87 -7.82 -10.03
CA GLY A 42 -8.77 -8.50 -10.98
C GLY A 42 -10.10 -8.91 -10.35
N PRO A 43 -10.13 -9.57 -9.18
CA PRO A 43 -11.36 -9.89 -8.47
C PRO A 43 -12.23 -8.66 -8.11
N VAL A 44 -11.60 -7.55 -7.73
CA VAL A 44 -12.30 -6.29 -7.42
C VAL A 44 -12.93 -5.70 -8.69
N GLU A 45 -12.18 -5.65 -9.79
CA GLU A 45 -12.69 -5.19 -11.09
C GLU A 45 -13.81 -6.08 -11.63
N ALA A 46 -13.69 -7.41 -11.46
CA ALA A 46 -14.72 -8.36 -11.86
C ALA A 46 -16.03 -8.14 -11.09
N ALA A 47 -15.95 -7.89 -9.77
CA ALA A 47 -17.12 -7.58 -8.97
C ALA A 47 -17.83 -6.30 -9.43
N PHE A 48 -17.06 -5.23 -9.71
CA PHE A 48 -17.62 -3.99 -10.24
C PHE A 48 -18.20 -4.15 -11.65
N ALA A 49 -17.52 -4.89 -12.54
CA ALA A 49 -18.03 -5.17 -13.88
C ALA A 49 -19.34 -5.97 -13.85
N ALA A 50 -19.54 -6.80 -12.82
CA ALA A 50 -20.78 -7.53 -12.58
C ALA A 50 -21.86 -6.70 -11.82
N GLY A 51 -21.61 -5.42 -11.53
CA GLY A 51 -22.60 -4.48 -11.00
C GLY A 51 -22.58 -4.29 -9.47
N ALA A 52 -21.52 -4.71 -8.77
CA ALA A 52 -21.37 -4.43 -7.34
C ALA A 52 -21.36 -2.91 -7.08
N LYS A 53 -22.03 -2.48 -6.01
CA LYS A 53 -22.03 -1.07 -5.57
C LYS A 53 -20.82 -0.71 -4.70
N ALA A 54 -20.23 -1.72 -4.04
CA ALA A 54 -18.96 -1.63 -3.34
C ALA A 54 -18.31 -3.00 -3.20
N VAL A 55 -17.03 -2.97 -2.85
CA VAL A 55 -16.25 -4.17 -2.58
C VAL A 55 -15.61 -4.09 -1.20
N VAL A 56 -15.70 -5.18 -0.45
CA VAL A 56 -14.96 -5.40 0.80
C VAL A 56 -13.99 -6.55 0.54
N VAL A 57 -12.69 -6.25 0.58
CA VAL A 57 -11.62 -7.23 0.33
C VAL A 57 -11.15 -7.82 1.65
N ILE A 58 -11.26 -9.14 1.79
CA ILE A 58 -10.67 -9.87 2.91
C ILE A 58 -9.23 -10.23 2.55
N SER A 59 -8.29 -9.62 3.29
CA SER A 59 -6.85 -9.77 3.05
C SER A 59 -6.28 -10.95 3.83
N ASN A 60 -6.44 -12.16 3.30
CA ASN A 60 -6.01 -13.40 3.97
C ASN A 60 -4.48 -13.50 4.10
N GLY A 61 -4.00 -13.59 5.34
CA GLY A 61 -2.59 -13.70 5.68
C GLY A 61 -2.36 -14.34 7.05
N PRO A 62 -1.09 -14.61 7.42
CA PRO A 62 -0.76 -15.52 8.52
C PRO A 62 -1.17 -15.04 9.91
N THR A 63 -1.41 -13.73 10.10
CA THR A 63 -1.78 -13.17 11.41
C THR A 63 -3.29 -13.09 11.63
N GLY A 64 -4.09 -13.33 10.59
CA GLY A 64 -5.54 -13.08 10.59
C GLY A 64 -5.94 -11.61 10.78
N LYS A 65 -4.98 -10.68 10.92
CA LYS A 65 -5.21 -9.23 10.97
C LYS A 65 -5.30 -8.68 9.54
N ILE A 66 -5.83 -7.47 9.41
CA ILE A 66 -5.87 -6.74 8.15
C ILE A 66 -4.46 -6.56 7.60
N ILE A 67 -4.29 -6.81 6.30
CA ILE A 67 -3.12 -6.39 5.54
C ILE A 67 -3.55 -5.19 4.70
N ALA A 68 -3.00 -4.01 5.01
CA ALA A 68 -3.21 -2.84 4.17
C ALA A 68 -2.50 -3.04 2.82
N LEU A 69 -3.13 -2.54 1.76
CA LEU A 69 -2.66 -2.69 0.40
C LEU A 69 -2.27 -1.32 -0.14
N ASN A 70 -1.05 -1.21 -0.66
CA ASN A 70 -0.59 -0.01 -1.33
C ASN A 70 -1.49 0.32 -2.53
N THR A 71 -1.67 1.61 -2.79
CA THR A 71 -2.61 2.11 -3.79
C THR A 71 -1.97 3.23 -4.60
N ASP A 72 -2.49 3.52 -5.80
CA ASP A 72 -2.05 4.71 -6.52
C ASP A 72 -2.52 5.98 -5.79
N GLY A 73 -1.57 6.75 -5.23
CA GLY A 73 -1.88 8.01 -4.56
C GLY A 73 -2.16 9.18 -5.51
N ARG A 74 -2.04 9.00 -6.83
CA ARG A 74 -2.19 10.10 -7.81
C ARG A 74 -3.62 10.24 -8.32
N LYS A 75 -4.38 9.15 -8.37
CA LYS A 75 -5.76 9.11 -8.86
C LYS A 75 -6.56 8.03 -8.14
N PRO A 76 -7.90 8.17 -8.04
CA PRO A 76 -8.75 7.08 -7.58
C PRO A 76 -8.53 5.81 -8.41
N MET A 77 -8.42 4.67 -7.74
CA MET A 77 -8.20 3.37 -8.40
C MET A 77 -9.50 2.76 -8.93
N PHE A 78 -10.63 3.08 -8.30
CA PHE A 78 -11.94 2.50 -8.60
C PHE A 78 -13.00 3.61 -8.62
N SER A 79 -14.06 3.41 -9.41
CA SER A 79 -15.20 4.32 -9.52
C SER A 79 -16.16 4.21 -8.34
N SER A 80 -16.05 3.15 -7.54
CA SER A 80 -16.89 2.88 -6.39
C SER A 80 -16.03 2.42 -5.22
N PRO A 81 -16.54 2.52 -3.98
CA PRO A 81 -15.70 2.30 -2.81
C PRO A 81 -15.21 0.87 -2.63
N VAL A 82 -13.96 0.79 -2.16
CA VAL A 82 -13.30 -0.46 -1.78
C VAL A 82 -12.81 -0.33 -0.35
N ALA A 83 -13.20 -1.27 0.51
CA ALA A 83 -12.73 -1.38 1.88
C ALA A 83 -11.93 -2.67 2.07
N LEU A 84 -11.12 -2.71 3.14
CA LEU A 84 -10.37 -3.90 3.55
C LEU A 84 -10.94 -4.44 4.85
N LEU A 85 -11.00 -5.75 4.98
CA LEU A 85 -11.47 -6.45 6.18
C LEU A 85 -10.40 -7.44 6.66
N ALA A 86 -10.18 -7.48 7.97
CA ALA A 86 -9.33 -8.47 8.59
C ALA A 86 -9.99 -9.86 8.52
N PRO A 87 -9.27 -10.93 8.14
CA PRO A 87 -9.82 -12.29 8.10
C PRO A 87 -10.51 -12.73 9.39
N LYS A 88 -9.95 -12.38 10.56
CA LYS A 88 -10.51 -12.73 11.88
C LYS A 88 -11.84 -12.03 12.22
N GLN A 89 -12.27 -11.07 11.40
CA GLN A 89 -13.52 -10.33 11.56
C GLN A 89 -14.53 -10.67 10.45
N ALA A 90 -14.18 -11.60 9.56
CA ALA A 90 -14.97 -11.86 8.35
C ALA A 90 -16.08 -12.90 8.53
N ASP A 91 -16.11 -13.65 9.63
CA ASP A 91 -16.98 -14.82 9.75
C ASP A 91 -18.47 -14.49 9.68
N ALA A 92 -18.92 -13.43 10.38
CA ALA A 92 -20.30 -12.97 10.30
C ALA A 92 -20.70 -12.51 8.88
N PHE A 93 -19.78 -11.87 8.15
CA PHE A 93 -20.02 -11.44 6.77
C PHE A 93 -20.02 -12.61 5.78
N ARG A 94 -19.18 -13.62 6.02
CA ARG A 94 -19.17 -14.86 5.23
C ARG A 94 -20.46 -15.64 5.43
N ALA A 95 -20.94 -15.76 6.67
CA ALA A 95 -22.23 -16.37 6.99
C ALA A 95 -23.37 -15.59 6.33
N GLY A 96 -23.39 -14.26 6.48
CA GLY A 96 -24.38 -13.40 5.83
C GLY A 96 -24.39 -13.53 4.30
N ALA A 97 -23.23 -13.69 3.67
CA ALA A 97 -23.15 -13.93 2.23
C ALA A 97 -23.69 -15.31 1.79
N ILE A 98 -23.62 -16.33 2.65
CA ILE A 98 -24.25 -17.64 2.41
C ILE A 98 -25.78 -17.52 2.45
N GLU A 99 -26.29 -16.71 3.39
CA GLU A 99 -27.71 -16.48 3.61
C GLU A 99 -28.31 -15.43 2.65
N GLY A 100 -27.49 -14.73 1.87
CA GLY A 100 -27.93 -13.59 1.04
C GLY A 100 -28.38 -12.38 1.87
N ALA A 101 -27.86 -12.24 3.08
CA ALA A 101 -28.22 -11.18 4.01
C ALA A 101 -27.86 -9.78 3.46
N SER A 102 -28.69 -8.80 3.80
CA SER A 102 -28.40 -7.40 3.50
C SER A 102 -27.37 -6.83 4.46
N ALA A 103 -26.44 -6.03 3.96
CA ALA A 103 -25.47 -5.30 4.75
C ALA A 103 -25.42 -3.82 4.33
N THR A 104 -24.93 -2.99 5.23
CA THR A 104 -24.71 -1.57 4.98
C THR A 104 -23.24 -1.23 5.18
N LEU A 105 -22.60 -0.68 4.14
CA LEU A 105 -21.28 -0.08 4.21
C LEU A 105 -21.44 1.43 4.48
N HIS A 106 -20.97 1.85 5.65
CA HIS A 106 -20.81 3.25 6.01
C HIS A 106 -19.38 3.68 5.69
N LEU A 107 -19.24 4.78 4.95
CA LEU A 107 -17.95 5.37 4.64
C LEU A 107 -17.95 6.77 5.22
N GLU A 108 -17.10 6.94 6.22
CA GLU A 108 -16.91 8.21 6.90
C GLU A 108 -15.50 8.69 6.57
N GLY A 109 -15.40 9.98 6.24
CA GLY A 109 -14.14 10.63 5.90
C GLY A 109 -14.17 11.33 4.55
N GLU A 110 -13.26 12.29 4.41
CA GLU A 110 -13.10 13.06 3.18
C GLU A 110 -11.84 12.59 2.45
N GLY A 111 -11.99 12.30 1.17
CA GLY A 111 -10.84 12.15 0.29
C GLY A 111 -10.12 13.48 0.14
N GLY A 112 -8.83 13.45 -0.19
CA GLY A 112 -8.10 14.69 -0.41
C GLY A 112 -6.63 14.50 -0.68
N ARG A 113 -5.96 15.63 -0.90
CA ARG A 113 -4.51 15.74 -1.01
C ARG A 113 -3.99 16.49 0.20
N ARG A 114 -2.83 16.08 0.68
CA ARG A 114 -2.11 16.79 1.75
C ARG A 114 -0.68 17.07 1.28
N PRO A 115 -0.07 18.19 1.71
CA PRO A 115 1.33 18.42 1.48
C PRO A 115 2.17 17.26 2.01
N ALA A 116 3.07 16.79 1.18
CA ALA A 116 3.99 15.69 1.47
C ALA A 116 5.37 16.11 0.99
N PHE A 117 6.40 15.75 1.75
CA PHE A 117 7.78 16.06 1.38
C PHE A 117 8.71 14.91 1.72
N ASN A 118 9.62 14.68 0.78
CA ASN A 118 10.86 13.97 1.04
C ASN A 118 11.85 14.99 1.60
N PHE A 119 12.78 14.53 2.42
CA PHE A 119 13.92 15.33 2.81
C PHE A 119 15.19 14.53 2.63
N GLY A 120 16.29 15.24 2.39
CA GLY A 120 17.57 14.61 2.23
C GLY A 120 18.71 15.57 2.47
N GLY A 121 19.88 15.00 2.72
CA GLY A 121 21.14 15.72 2.89
C GLY A 121 22.17 15.18 1.91
N ARG A 122 23.09 16.04 1.47
CA ARG A 122 24.19 15.67 0.59
C ARG A 122 25.51 16.14 1.17
N LEU A 123 26.55 15.33 1.00
CA LEU A 123 27.94 15.68 1.25
C LEU A 123 28.72 15.43 -0.04
N ASP A 124 28.92 16.51 -0.79
CA ASP A 124 29.75 16.52 -1.98
C ASP A 124 31.22 16.70 -1.58
N ARG A 125 32.05 15.74 -1.92
CA ARG A 125 33.50 15.73 -1.65
C ARG A 125 34.30 15.84 -2.96
N GLY A 126 33.63 16.08 -4.09
CA GLY A 126 34.24 16.12 -5.41
C GLY A 126 34.77 14.76 -5.89
N LYS A 127 34.20 13.64 -5.41
CA LYS A 127 34.68 12.29 -5.80
C LYS A 127 34.08 11.83 -7.13
N GLY A 128 32.95 12.41 -7.54
CA GLY A 128 32.25 12.03 -8.77
C GLY A 128 31.61 10.64 -8.69
N ARG A 129 31.45 10.10 -7.47
CA ARG A 129 30.88 8.77 -7.20
C ARG A 129 30.04 8.83 -5.94
N TRP A 130 28.74 8.65 -6.09
CA TRP A 130 27.77 8.80 -5.03
C TRP A 130 27.43 7.46 -4.39
N LEU A 131 27.41 7.46 -3.05
CA LEU A 131 26.75 6.45 -2.23
C LEU A 131 25.42 7.03 -1.74
N ALA A 132 24.31 6.49 -2.25
CA ALA A 132 22.97 6.90 -1.88
C ALA A 132 22.38 5.94 -0.84
N ILE A 133 22.05 6.47 0.34
CA ILE A 133 21.47 5.72 1.46
C ILE A 133 20.07 6.25 1.70
N SER A 134 19.06 5.39 1.52
CA SER A 134 17.67 5.82 1.57
C SER A 134 16.79 4.97 2.47
N THR A 135 15.75 5.59 3.04
CA THR A 135 14.69 4.89 3.79
C THR A 135 13.33 5.54 3.52
N PRO A 136 12.24 4.76 3.39
CA PRO A 136 10.90 5.29 3.57
C PRO A 136 10.64 5.62 5.04
N ARG A 137 9.77 6.60 5.30
CA ARG A 137 9.39 7.03 6.67
C ARG A 137 7.91 6.96 7.00
N SER A 138 7.05 6.84 6.00
CA SER A 138 5.60 6.70 6.20
C SER A 138 5.17 5.25 6.08
N GLY A 139 3.96 4.96 6.54
CA GLY A 139 3.44 3.61 6.70
C GLY A 139 1.93 3.60 6.85
N TRP A 140 1.30 2.47 6.57
CA TRP A 140 -0.09 2.26 7.00
C TRP A 140 -0.15 2.08 8.52
N PHE A 141 -1.16 2.66 9.16
CA PHE A 141 -1.37 2.59 10.62
C PHE A 141 -0.15 3.14 11.41
N THR A 142 0.18 2.54 12.56
CA THR A 142 1.30 2.96 13.42
C THR A 142 2.68 2.61 12.81
N CYS A 143 2.76 1.57 11.97
CA CYS A 143 3.93 1.19 11.17
C CYS A 143 5.33 1.13 11.87
N ALA A 144 5.38 0.99 13.20
CA ALA A 144 6.64 1.00 13.94
C ALA A 144 7.60 -0.13 13.53
N GLY A 145 7.08 -1.35 13.33
CA GLY A 145 7.91 -2.50 12.94
C GLY A 145 8.41 -2.45 11.49
N GLU A 146 7.63 -1.88 10.58
CA GLU A 146 7.98 -1.81 9.15
C GLU A 146 8.93 -0.64 8.84
N ARG A 147 8.81 0.51 9.53
CA ARG A 147 9.65 1.71 9.26
C ARG A 147 10.67 2.03 10.33
N GLY A 148 10.40 1.71 11.58
CA GLY A 148 11.29 2.04 12.71
C GLY A 148 12.72 1.54 12.50
N PRO A 149 12.95 0.24 12.22
CA PRO A 149 14.30 -0.29 12.01
C PRO A 149 15.05 0.40 10.88
N GLY A 150 14.38 0.67 9.75
CA GLY A 150 14.98 1.36 8.59
C GLY A 150 15.39 2.79 8.92
N ILE A 151 14.54 3.55 9.62
CA ILE A 151 14.86 4.91 10.07
C ILE A 151 16.04 4.91 11.05
N THR A 152 16.07 3.98 12.01
CA THR A 152 17.18 3.86 12.96
C THR A 152 18.50 3.55 12.26
N ALA A 153 18.50 2.55 11.36
CA ALA A 153 19.67 2.21 10.57
C ALA A 153 20.12 3.40 9.69
N TRP A 154 19.19 4.09 9.05
CA TRP A 154 19.48 5.25 8.21
C TRP A 154 20.12 6.40 9.00
N LEU A 155 19.59 6.72 10.19
CA LEU A 155 20.16 7.75 11.08
C LEU A 155 21.56 7.37 11.58
N TRP A 156 21.77 6.10 11.91
CA TRP A 156 23.08 5.60 12.33
C TRP A 156 24.09 5.67 11.18
N LEU A 157 23.72 5.18 9.99
CA LEU A 157 24.55 5.24 8.78
C LEU A 157 24.88 6.69 8.40
N ALA A 158 23.94 7.63 8.57
CA ALA A 158 24.19 9.05 8.32
C ALA A 158 25.31 9.62 9.19
N ARG A 159 25.39 9.22 10.46
CA ARG A 159 26.45 9.68 11.38
C ARG A 159 27.76 8.97 11.09
N TRP A 160 27.71 7.65 10.88
CA TRP A 160 28.90 6.82 10.68
C TRP A 160 29.57 7.09 9.33
N ALA A 161 28.82 7.06 8.23
CA ALA A 161 29.39 7.14 6.89
C ALA A 161 30.05 8.49 6.59
N VAL A 162 29.58 9.57 7.21
CA VAL A 162 30.24 10.89 7.10
C VAL A 162 31.68 10.85 7.62
N GLN A 163 32.00 9.98 8.57
CA GLN A 163 33.36 9.81 9.09
C GLN A 163 34.12 8.68 8.39
N ALA A 164 33.44 7.55 8.14
CA ALA A 164 34.06 6.33 7.67
C ALA A 164 34.21 6.22 6.15
N VAL A 165 33.33 6.88 5.39
CA VAL A 165 33.32 6.81 3.92
C VAL A 165 33.91 8.10 3.35
N SER A 166 35.18 8.03 2.94
CA SER A 166 35.95 9.17 2.45
C SER A 166 36.16 9.17 0.93
N ASP A 167 35.92 8.06 0.27
CA ASP A 167 36.13 7.85 -1.18
C ASP A 167 34.87 8.04 -2.04
N HIS A 168 33.75 8.45 -1.42
CA HIS A 168 32.47 8.73 -2.08
C HIS A 168 31.86 10.06 -1.65
N ASP A 169 31.07 10.64 -2.54
CA ASP A 169 30.06 11.65 -2.22
C ASP A 169 28.86 10.94 -1.58
N LEU A 170 28.21 11.55 -0.59
CA LEU A 170 27.16 10.88 0.18
C LEU A 170 25.80 11.56 -0.02
N ALA A 171 24.75 10.79 -0.30
CA ALA A 171 23.39 11.28 -0.32
C ALA A 171 22.50 10.47 0.63
N PHE A 172 21.85 11.15 1.56
CA PHE A 172 20.91 10.57 2.50
C PHE A 172 19.50 11.01 2.14
N ILE A 173 18.60 10.07 1.84
CA ILE A 173 17.26 10.35 1.32
C ILE A 173 16.20 9.68 2.19
N CYS A 174 15.30 10.47 2.76
CA CYS A 174 14.19 9.99 3.57
C CYS A 174 12.87 10.32 2.87
N ASN A 175 12.18 9.29 2.36
CA ASN A 175 11.03 9.46 1.48
C ASN A 175 9.68 9.20 2.17
N LEU A 176 8.63 9.87 1.69
CA LEU A 176 7.24 9.71 2.16
C LEU A 176 6.34 9.10 1.07
N GLY A 177 5.24 8.47 1.43
CA GLY A 177 4.28 7.92 0.47
C GLY A 177 4.78 6.64 -0.19
N HIS A 178 5.49 5.78 0.55
CA HIS A 178 5.81 4.43 0.10
C HIS A 178 4.52 3.63 -0.18
N GLU A 179 3.52 3.86 0.65
CA GLU A 179 2.18 3.26 0.61
C GLU A 179 1.42 3.62 -0.67
N TYR A 180 1.85 4.72 -1.32
CA TYR A 180 1.29 5.20 -2.56
C TYR A 180 2.10 4.71 -3.78
N GLU A 181 2.43 3.42 -3.81
CA GLU A 181 3.26 2.80 -4.86
C GLU A 181 4.61 3.53 -5.03
N TYR A 182 5.35 3.67 -3.93
CA TYR A 182 6.68 4.29 -3.92
C TYR A 182 6.71 5.74 -4.43
N LEU A 183 5.59 6.46 -4.34
CA LEU A 183 5.44 7.81 -4.89
C LEU A 183 6.57 8.76 -4.46
N GLY A 184 6.90 8.85 -3.17
CA GLY A 184 7.99 9.74 -2.75
C GLY A 184 9.36 9.27 -3.22
N ALA A 185 9.61 7.98 -3.33
CA ALA A 185 10.88 7.51 -3.90
C ALA A 185 11.00 7.90 -5.38
N ALA A 186 9.91 7.81 -6.15
CA ALA A 186 9.87 8.26 -7.54
C ALA A 186 10.14 9.77 -7.66
N GLU A 187 9.49 10.59 -6.82
CA GLU A 187 9.74 12.04 -6.75
C GLU A 187 11.17 12.35 -6.29
N ALA A 188 11.71 11.59 -5.34
CA ALA A 188 13.06 11.76 -4.85
C ALA A 188 14.10 11.48 -5.94
N LYS A 189 13.90 10.39 -6.70
CA LYS A 189 14.75 10.04 -7.84
C LYS A 189 14.85 11.18 -8.85
N ALA A 190 13.73 11.87 -9.10
CA ALA A 190 13.66 12.95 -10.07
C ALA A 190 14.30 14.26 -9.59
N LYS A 191 14.30 14.54 -8.28
CA LYS A 191 14.60 15.89 -7.75
C LYS A 191 15.80 15.96 -6.81
N ILE A 192 16.01 14.94 -5.97
CA ILE A 192 16.99 15.03 -4.85
C ILE A 192 17.96 13.84 -4.78
N ALA A 193 17.73 12.77 -5.54
CA ALA A 193 18.70 11.67 -5.63
C ALA A 193 19.86 12.02 -6.57
N PRO A 194 21.06 11.47 -6.33
CA PRO A 194 22.14 11.51 -7.31
C PRO A 194 21.75 10.80 -8.62
N PRO A 195 22.37 11.16 -9.76
CA PRO A 195 22.17 10.45 -11.01
C PRO A 195 22.54 8.97 -10.88
N VAL A 196 21.73 8.09 -11.48
CA VAL A 196 21.97 6.63 -11.45
C VAL A 196 23.35 6.29 -12.02
N ALA A 197 23.77 6.94 -13.10
CA ALA A 197 25.08 6.73 -13.72
C ALA A 197 26.27 7.02 -12.79
N GLN A 198 26.08 7.91 -11.80
CA GLN A 198 27.09 8.30 -10.82
C GLN A 198 26.95 7.55 -9.50
N THR A 199 25.92 6.72 -9.34
CA THR A 199 25.70 5.92 -8.12
C THR A 199 26.41 4.58 -8.25
N ARG A 200 26.91 4.04 -7.14
CA ARG A 200 27.52 2.70 -7.06
C ARG A 200 26.78 1.83 -6.04
N PHE A 201 26.79 0.51 -6.26
CA PHE A 201 26.11 -0.51 -5.46
C PHE A 201 27.12 -1.30 -4.63
#